data_AF-A0A7W4C6X2-F1
#
_entry.id   AF-A0A7W4C6X2-F1
#
_cell.length_a   1.000
_cell.length_b   1.000
_cell.length_c   1.000
_cell.angle_alpha   90.00
_cell.angle_beta   90.00
_cell.angle_gamma   90.00
#
_symmetry.space_group_name_H-M   'P 1'
#
loop_
_entity.id
_entity.type
_entity.pdbx_description
1 polymer ?
#
loop_
_entity_poly.entity_id
_entity_poly.type
_entity_poly.pdbx_seq_one_letter_code
_entity_poly.pdbx_strand_id
1 'polypeptide(L)'
;MKVVIPVAGLGTRMLPATKAIPKEMLPLVDKPLIQYIVNECVAAGVKEIVLVTHASKNAIENHFDKSYELESTLEKRVKRQLLDEVQAICPKDVTIMHVRQGEAKGLGHA
;
A
#
# COMPACT_ATOMS: atom_id res chain seq x y z
N MET A 1 -17.62 -0.55 8.22
CA MET A 1 -17.07 -1.92 8.05
C MET A 1 -15.57 -1.78 7.89
N LYS A 2 -14.78 -2.58 8.63
CA LYS A 2 -13.31 -2.56 8.58
C LYS A 2 -12.81 -3.80 7.87
N VAL A 3 -11.73 -3.67 7.11
CA VAL A 3 -11.00 -4.81 6.52
C VAL A 3 -9.59 -4.86 7.09
N VAL A 4 -9.13 -6.08 7.39
CA VAL A 4 -7.76 -6.34 7.83
C VAL A 4 -6.99 -7.01 6.68
N ILE A 5 -5.85 -6.46 6.30
CA ILE A 5 -4.99 -6.98 5.23
C ILE A 5 -3.60 -7.30 5.83
N PRO A 6 -3.27 -8.58 6.01
CA PRO A 6 -1.97 -8.99 6.53
C PRO A 6 -0.88 -8.95 5.45
N VAL A 7 0.09 -8.06 5.63
CA VAL A 7 1.20 -7.76 4.70
C VAL A 7 2.59 -7.91 5.34
N ALA A 8 2.67 -8.54 6.53
CA ALA A 8 3.90 -8.75 7.28
C ALA A 8 4.85 -9.83 6.70
N GLY A 9 4.39 -10.63 5.73
CA GLY A 9 5.14 -11.77 5.21
C GLY A 9 6.41 -11.41 4.43
N LEU A 10 7.48 -12.20 4.61
CA LEU A 10 8.79 -11.97 3.98
C LEU A 10 8.84 -12.21 2.46
N GLY A 11 7.85 -12.91 1.90
CA GLY A 11 7.79 -13.14 0.45
C GLY A 11 8.82 -14.12 -0.12
N THR A 12 9.30 -15.09 0.67
CA THR A 12 10.35 -16.06 0.28
C THR A 12 10.09 -16.79 -1.03
N ARG A 13 8.83 -16.99 -1.43
CA ARG A 13 8.43 -17.62 -2.71
C ARG A 13 8.72 -16.77 -3.95
N MET A 14 8.99 -15.48 -3.77
CA MET A 14 9.20 -14.49 -4.84
C MET A 14 10.64 -13.94 -4.83
N LEU A 15 11.56 -14.65 -4.19
CA LEU A 15 12.99 -14.31 -4.25
C LEU A 15 13.54 -14.56 -5.68
N PRO A 16 14.49 -13.75 -6.16
CA PRO A 16 15.20 -12.69 -5.43
C PRO A 16 14.47 -11.32 -5.41
N ALA A 17 13.37 -11.16 -6.15
CA ALA A 17 12.70 -9.88 -6.32
C ALA A 17 12.27 -9.24 -4.99
N THR A 18 11.82 -10.05 -4.04
CA THR A 18 11.32 -9.56 -2.75
C THR A 18 12.37 -9.42 -1.66
N LYS A 19 13.66 -9.50 -2.00
CA LYS A 19 14.75 -9.34 -1.03
C LYS A 19 14.73 -7.96 -0.37
N ALA A 20 14.45 -6.92 -1.14
CA ALA A 20 14.44 -5.52 -0.68
C ALA A 20 13.09 -4.82 -0.89
N ILE A 21 12.22 -5.38 -1.73
CA ILE A 21 10.90 -4.83 -2.04
C ILE A 21 9.85 -5.77 -1.42
N PRO A 22 8.84 -5.25 -0.70
CA PRO A 22 7.72 -6.07 -0.26
C PRO A 22 7.07 -6.84 -1.42
N LYS A 23 6.67 -8.10 -1.22
CA LYS A 23 5.92 -8.86 -2.24
C LYS A 23 4.65 -8.13 -2.69
N GLU A 24 4.04 -7.37 -1.79
CA GLU A 24 2.83 -6.57 -2.01
C GLU A 24 3.08 -5.34 -2.90
N MET A 25 4.33 -4.90 -2.99
CA MET A 25 4.77 -3.78 -3.81
C MET A 25 5.30 -4.20 -5.20
N LEU A 26 5.29 -5.50 -5.51
CA LEU A 26 5.63 -5.95 -6.85
C LEU A 26 4.61 -5.39 -7.86
N PRO A 27 5.05 -4.73 -8.94
CA PRO A 27 4.15 -4.12 -9.90
C PRO A 27 3.48 -5.20 -10.77
N LEU A 28 2.17 -5.08 -10.94
CA LEU A 28 1.43 -5.72 -12.01
C LEU A 28 1.16 -4.65 -13.07
N VAL A 29 1.92 -4.72 -14.16
CA VAL A 29 2.04 -3.65 -15.16
C VAL A 29 2.65 -2.39 -14.52
N ASP A 30 1.84 -1.44 -14.05
CA ASP A 30 2.24 -0.13 -13.57
C ASP A 30 1.85 0.16 -12.11
N LYS A 31 1.05 -0.72 -11.48
CA LYS A 31 0.56 -0.55 -10.11
C LYS A 31 1.02 -1.70 -9.21
N PRO A 32 1.38 -1.44 -7.95
CA PRO A 32 1.72 -2.50 -7.01
C PRO A 32 0.49 -3.35 -6.68
N LEU A 33 0.71 -4.65 -6.42
CA LEU A 33 -0.36 -5.60 -6.09
C LEU A 33 -1.29 -5.10 -4.97
N ILE A 34 -0.75 -4.45 -3.93
CA ILE A 34 -1.55 -3.95 -2.81
C ILE A 34 -2.60 -2.91 -3.22
N GLN A 35 -2.32 -2.11 -4.25
CA GLN A 35 -3.25 -1.10 -4.72
C GLN A 35 -4.50 -1.73 -5.34
N TYR A 36 -4.36 -2.87 -6.02
CA TYR A 36 -5.52 -3.60 -6.55
C TYR A 36 -6.43 -4.09 -5.42
N ILE A 37 -5.85 -4.64 -4.35
CA ILE A 37 -6.61 -5.13 -3.18
C ILE A 37 -7.32 -3.98 -2.47
N VAL A 38 -6.63 -2.85 -2.27
CA VAL A 38 -7.25 -1.66 -1.66
C VAL A 38 -8.37 -1.12 -2.54
N ASN A 39 -8.17 -1.01 -3.85
CA ASN A 39 -9.21 -0.56 -4.78
C ASN A 39 -10.44 -1.47 -4.75
N GLU A 40 -10.26 -2.79 -4.67
CA GLU A 40 -11.35 -3.75 -4.52
C GLU A 40 -12.13 -3.52 -3.22
N CYS A 41 -11.43 -3.31 -2.09
CA CYS A 41 -12.07 -2.99 -0.81
C CYS A 41 -12.88 -1.70 -0.90
N VAL A 42 -12.31 -0.64 -1.50
CA VAL A 42 -12.98 0.65 -1.68
C VAL A 42 -14.22 0.50 -2.58
N ALA A 43 -14.11 -0.24 -3.68
CA ALA A 43 -15.23 -0.51 -4.57
C ALA A 43 -16.37 -1.28 -3.88
N ALA A 44 -16.03 -2.12 -2.90
CA ALA A 44 -16.99 -2.79 -2.02
C ALA A 44 -17.58 -1.89 -0.91
N GLY A 45 -17.22 -0.60 -0.87
CA GLY A 45 -17.71 0.37 0.11
C GLY A 45 -16.97 0.38 1.45
N VAL A 46 -15.80 -0.27 1.53
CA VAL A 46 -14.96 -0.26 2.74
C VAL A 46 -14.22 1.07 2.84
N LYS A 47 -14.39 1.75 3.97
CA LYS A 47 -13.75 3.05 4.25
C LYS A 47 -12.60 2.98 5.23
N GLU A 48 -12.44 1.86 5.93
CA GLU A 48 -11.42 1.68 6.95
C GLU A 48 -10.65 0.39 6.67
N ILE A 49 -9.36 0.54 6.37
CA ILE A 49 -8.46 -0.57 6.03
C ILE A 49 -7.35 -0.60 7.08
N VAL A 50 -7.09 -1.77 7.65
CA VAL A 50 -6.02 -2.00 8.61
C VAL A 50 -4.97 -2.91 7.97
N LEU A 51 -3.78 -2.37 7.73
CA LEU A 51 -2.64 -3.14 7.25
C LEU A 51 -1.86 -3.69 8.44
N VAL A 52 -1.80 -5.01 8.54
CA VAL A 52 -0.96 -5.69 9.54
C VAL A 52 0.40 -5.95 8.91
N THR A 53 1.36 -5.10 9.26
CA THR A 53 2.64 -4.93 8.57
C THR A 53 3.84 -5.41 9.38
N HIS A 54 5.04 -5.29 8.83
CA HIS A 54 6.30 -5.57 9.51
C HIS A 54 7.24 -4.36 9.41
N ALA A 55 8.23 -4.23 10.30
CA ALA A 55 9.14 -3.07 10.36
C ALA A 55 9.91 -2.80 9.05
N SER A 56 10.07 -3.82 8.19
CA SER A 56 10.75 -3.72 6.90
C SER A 56 9.85 -3.29 5.73
N LYS A 57 8.59 -2.93 5.99
CA LYS A 57 7.54 -2.77 4.96
C LYS A 57 7.03 -1.33 4.79
N ASN A 58 7.83 -0.33 5.18
CA ASN A 58 7.45 1.09 5.10
C ASN A 58 7.03 1.54 3.69
N ALA A 59 7.54 0.88 2.64
CA ALA A 59 7.15 1.17 1.25
C ALA A 59 5.65 1.00 0.99
N ILE A 60 4.96 0.11 1.73
CA ILE A 60 3.52 -0.07 1.61
C ILE A 60 2.79 1.14 2.20
N GLU A 61 3.21 1.59 3.38
CA GLU A 61 2.62 2.76 4.06
C GLU A 61 2.80 4.02 3.20
N ASN A 62 4.02 4.26 2.74
CA ASN A 62 4.37 5.39 1.88
C ASN A 62 3.62 5.41 0.54
N HIS A 63 3.19 4.25 0.01
CA HIS A 63 2.44 4.17 -1.24
C HIS A 63 1.04 4.78 -1.12
N PHE A 64 0.42 4.64 0.05
CA PHE A 64 -0.92 5.15 0.32
C PHE A 64 -0.92 6.49 1.06
N ASP A 65 0.24 6.91 1.58
CA ASP A 65 0.43 8.21 2.21
C ASP A 65 0.73 9.31 1.20
N LYS A 66 0.58 10.55 1.63
CA LYS A 66 0.78 11.73 0.80
C LYS A 66 2.28 11.98 0.57
N SER A 67 2.75 11.86 -0.68
CA SER A 67 4.13 12.20 -1.04
C SER A 67 4.26 13.69 -1.42
N TYR A 68 4.46 14.55 -0.41
CA TYR A 68 4.51 16.01 -0.61
C TYR A 68 5.56 16.45 -1.65
N GLU A 69 6.75 15.86 -1.63
CA GLU A 69 7.82 16.19 -2.57
C GLU A 69 7.47 15.81 -4.02
N LEU A 70 6.89 14.63 -4.21
CA LEU A 70 6.46 14.14 -5.51
C LEU A 70 5.32 15.01 -6.08
N GLU A 71 4.27 15.24 -5.28
CA GLU A 71 3.13 16.06 -5.69
C GLU A 71 3.56 17.48 -6.05
N SER A 72 4.36 18.12 -5.20
CA SER A 72 4.90 19.46 -5.46
C SER A 72 5.73 19.50 -6.75
N THR A 73 6.47 18.44 -7.04
CA THR A 73 7.29 18.34 -8.26
C THR A 73 6.42 18.18 -9.50
N LEU A 74 5.39 17.34 -9.44
CA LEU A 74 4.44 17.16 -10.54
C LEU A 74 3.64 18.43 -10.82
N GLU A 75 3.20 19.13 -9.77
CA GLU A 75 2.51 20.41 -9.86
C GLU A 75 3.39 21.48 -10.54
N LYS A 76 4.64 21.66 -10.08
CA LYS A 76 5.60 22.60 -10.69
C LYS A 76 5.89 22.29 -12.15
N ARG A 77 5.88 21.01 -12.53
CA ARG A 77 6.09 20.54 -13.92
C ARG A 77 4.80 20.52 -14.74
N VAL A 78 3.68 20.99 -14.19
CA VAL A 78 2.34 21.02 -14.84
C VAL A 78 1.90 19.63 -15.33
N LYS A 79 2.33 18.56 -14.64
CA LYS A 79 1.96 17.17 -14.94
C LYS A 79 0.64 16.80 -14.27
N ARG A 80 -0.43 17.51 -14.61
CA ARG A 80 -1.74 17.41 -13.94
C ARG A 80 -2.32 15.99 -13.92
N GLN A 81 -2.29 15.29 -15.05
CA GLN A 81 -2.80 13.93 -15.13
C GLN A 81 -2.09 12.97 -14.15
N LEU A 82 -0.75 13.03 -14.09
CA LEU A 82 0.03 12.19 -13.17
C LEU A 82 -0.20 12.60 -11.71
N LEU A 83 -0.39 13.89 -11.44
CA LEU A 83 -0.73 14.38 -10.10
C LEU A 83 -2.09 13.82 -9.65
N ASP A 84 -3.09 13.86 -10.52
CA ASP A 84 -4.43 13.33 -10.25
C ASP A 84 -4.36 11.81 -10.00
N GLU A 85 -3.57 11.07 -10.79
CA GLU A 85 -3.36 9.63 -10.61
C GLU A 85 -2.70 9.29 -9.27
N VAL A 86 -1.68 10.05 -8.84
CA VAL A 86 -1.00 9.86 -7.55
C VAL A 86 -1.95 10.18 -6.39
N GLN A 87 -2.68 11.30 -6.47
CA GLN A 87 -3.65 11.68 -5.42
C GLN A 87 -4.85 10.73 -5.34
N ALA A 88 -5.16 10.01 -6.43
CA ALA A 88 -6.22 9.03 -6.47
C ALA A 88 -5.83 7.66 -5.88
N ILE A 89 -4.55 7.43 -5.52
CA ILE A 89 -4.11 6.15 -4.93
C ILE A 89 -4.86 5.84 -3.62
N CYS A 90 -5.09 6.86 -2.78
CA CYS A 90 -5.87 6.76 -1.56
C CYS A 90 -7.04 7.77 -1.61
N PRO A 91 -8.29 7.31 -1.80
CA PRO A 91 -9.45 8.20 -1.82
C PRO A 91 -9.61 8.96 -0.50
N LYS A 92 -10.07 10.22 -0.58
CA LYS A 92 -10.18 11.13 0.59
C LYS A 92 -11.08 10.63 1.72
N ASP A 93 -12.03 9.75 1.40
CA ASP A 93 -12.99 9.18 2.33
C ASP A 93 -12.59 7.78 2.84
N VAL A 94 -11.38 7.33 2.53
CA VAL A 94 -10.80 6.06 2.96
C VAL A 94 -9.66 6.34 3.93
N THR A 95 -9.67 5.63 5.05
CA THR A 95 -8.61 5.68 6.07
C THR A 95 -7.87 4.36 6.08
N ILE A 96 -6.55 4.44 5.85
CA ILE A 96 -5.64 3.30 5.94
C ILE A 96 -4.83 3.44 7.23
N MET A 97 -4.92 2.44 8.09
CA MET A 97 -4.22 2.35 9.37
C MET A 97 -3.19 1.24 9.30
N HIS A 98 -2.13 1.33 10.09
CA HIS A 98 -1.07 0.34 10.12
C HIS A 98 -0.84 -0.15 11.55
N VAL A 99 -0.71 -1.47 11.70
CA VAL A 99 -0.36 -2.13 12.96
C VAL A 99 0.80 -3.08 12.68
N ARG A 100 1.83 -3.06 13.53
CA ARG A 100 3.01 -3.93 13.34
C ARG A 100 2.77 -5.30 13.96
N GLN A 101 2.96 -6.34 13.17
CA GLN A 101 3.14 -7.70 13.65
C GLN A 101 4.60 -7.83 14.13
N GLY A 102 4.80 -7.92 15.45
CA GLY A 102 6.14 -7.98 16.04
C GLY A 102 6.90 -9.26 15.67
N GLU A 103 6.22 -10.41 15.69
CA GLU A 103 6.79 -11.71 15.34
C GLU A 103 5.93 -12.39 14.28
N ALA A 104 6.57 -13.04 13.29
CA ALA A 104 5.90 -13.72 12.18
C ALA A 104 5.28 -15.06 12.61
N LYS A 105 4.23 -15.03 13.44
CA LYS A 105 3.51 -16.20 13.96
C LYS A 105 2.36 -16.69 13.06
N GLY A 106 2.39 -16.31 11.79
CA GLY A 106 1.39 -16.73 10.80
C GLY A 106 0.13 -15.85 10.76
N LEU A 107 -0.84 -16.29 9.95
CA LEU A 107 -2.03 -15.52 9.59
C LEU A 107 -2.97 -15.27 10.77
N GLY A 108 -3.24 -16.26 11.62
CA GLY A 108 -4.17 -16.09 12.74
C GLY A 108 -3.68 -15.14 13.83
N HIS A 109 -2.37 -14.88 13.88
CA HIS A 109 -1.76 -13.88 14.77
C HIS A 109 -1.70 -12.49 14.13
N ALA A 110 -1.84 -12.40 12.81
CA ALA A 110 -1.85 -11.13 12.08
C ALA A 110 -3.26 -10.53 12.16
#